data_AF-A0A929E9G6-F1
#
_entry.id   AF-A0A929E9G6-F1
#
_cell.length_a   1.000
_cell.length_b   1.000
_cell.length_c   1.000
_cell.angle_alpha   90.00
_cell.angle_beta   90.00
_cell.angle_gamma   90.00
#
_symmetry.space_group_name_H-M   'P 1'
#
loop_
_entity.id
_entity.type
_entity.pdbx_description
1 polymer ?
#
loop_
_entity_poly.entity_id
_entity_poly.type
_entity_poly.pdbx_seq_one_letter_code
_entity_poly.pdbx_strand_id
1 'polypeptide(L)' 'GIYGREIFETWYKGVMMVQSNIPLEKIITHRFHYTDFQAGFDVMRSGQSGKVILDWEEQV' A
#
# COMPACT_ATOMS: atom_id res chain seq x y z
N GLY A 1 -13.71 4.98 -24.23
CA GLY A 1 -13.02 3.78 -24.74
C GLY A 1 -13.19 2.64 -23.75
N ILE A 2 -12.97 1.39 -24.19
CA ILE A 2 -13.16 0.19 -23.37
C ILE A 2 -12.15 0.15 -22.20
N TYR A 3 -10.86 0.40 -22.49
CA TYR A 3 -9.78 0.36 -21.50
C TYR A 3 -10.00 1.26 -20.27
N GLY A 4 -10.46 2.50 -20.47
CA GLY A 4 -10.74 3.41 -19.36
C GLY A 4 -11.89 2.94 -18.46
N ARG A 5 -12.89 2.24 -19.02
CA ARG A 5 -13.98 1.65 -18.24
C ARG A 5 -13.53 0.44 -17.44
N GLU A 6 -12.69 -0.43 -18.01
CA GLU A 6 -12.16 -1.60 -17.31
C GLU A 6 -11.23 -1.24 -16.15
N ILE A 7 -10.38 -0.21 -16.32
CA ILE A 7 -9.56 0.34 -15.22
C ILE A 7 -10.47 0.84 -14.10
N PHE A 8 -11.52 1.60 -14.44
CA PHE A 8 -12.44 2.15 -13.45
C PHE A 8 -13.21 1.05 -12.72
N GLU A 9 -13.70 0.03 -13.44
CA GLU A 9 -14.36 -1.13 -12.84
C GLU A 9 -13.43 -1.91 -11.90
N THR A 10 -12.16 -2.07 -12.28
CA THR A 10 -11.16 -2.72 -11.44
C THR A 10 -10.90 -1.92 -10.16
N TRP A 11 -10.78 -0.60 -10.29
CA TRP A 11 -10.66 0.30 -9.15
C TRP A 11 -11.86 0.21 -8.20
N TYR A 12 -13.07 0.19 -8.74
CA TYR A 12 -14.30 0.06 -7.95
C TYR A 12 -14.34 -1.26 -7.16
N LYS A 13 -13.94 -2.37 -7.79
CA LYS A 13 -13.82 -3.67 -7.11
C LYS A 13 -12.81 -3.62 -5.97
N GLY A 14 -11.67 -2.95 -6.15
CA GLY A 14 -10.66 -2.76 -5.12
C GLY A 14 -11.19 -1.96 -3.92
N VAL A 15 -11.90 -0.85 -4.18
CA VAL A 15 -12.53 -0.04 -3.12
C VAL A 15 -13.57 -0.86 -2.35
N MET A 16 -14.38 -1.65 -3.04
CA MET A 16 -15.36 -2.54 -2.40
C MET A 16 -14.71 -3.61 -1.52
N MET A 17 -13.55 -4.14 -1.91
CA MET A 17 -12.78 -5.07 -1.08
C MET A 17 -12.24 -4.40 0.19
N VAL A 18 -11.81 -3.15 0.12
CA VAL A 18 -11.35 -2.37 1.28
C VAL A 18 -12.49 -2.05 2.24
N GLN A 19 -13.68 -1.74 1.72
CA GLN A 19 -14.88 -1.45 2.52
C GLN A 19 -15.51 -2.72 3.11
N SER A 20 -15.36 -3.84 2.40
CA SER A 20 -15.61 -5.16 2.99
C SER A 20 -14.61 -5.36 4.11
N ASN A 21 -15.01 -5.94 5.24
CA ASN A 21 -14.27 -5.99 6.50
C ASN A 21 -13.00 -6.89 6.47
N ILE A 22 -12.18 -6.74 5.42
CA ILE A 22 -10.90 -7.39 5.20
C ILE A 22 -9.87 -6.65 6.06
N PRO A 23 -9.18 -7.32 6.99
CA PRO A 23 -8.21 -6.68 7.88
C PRO A 23 -6.91 -6.38 7.12
N LEU A 24 -6.89 -5.29 6.35
CA LEU A 24 -5.74 -4.81 5.55
C LEU A 24 -4.57 -4.32 6.41
N GLU A 25 -4.82 -4.06 7.68
CA GLU A 25 -3.82 -3.60 8.64
C GLU A 25 -2.77 -4.70 8.85
N LYS A 26 -3.18 -5.97 8.74
CA LYS A 26 -2.29 -7.14 8.92
C LYS A 26 -1.33 -7.37 7.76
N ILE A 27 -1.59 -6.79 6.58
CA ILE A 27 -0.68 -6.92 5.43
C ILE A 27 0.44 -5.87 5.46
N ILE A 28 0.26 -4.79 6.22
CA ILE A 28 1.26 -3.74 6.38
C ILE A 28 2.27 -4.20 7.43
N THR A 29 3.48 -4.51 6.97
CA THR A 29 4.54 -5.06 7.83
C THR A 29 5.48 -4.01 8.37
N HIS A 30 5.70 -2.92 7.63
CA HIS A 30 6.65 -1.87 8.01
C HIS A 30 6.11 -0.49 7.61
N ARG A 31 6.44 0.51 8.44
CA ARG A 31 6.19 1.93 8.19
C ARG A 31 7.49 2.68 8.42
N PHE A 32 7.85 3.53 7.47
CA PHE A 32 9.02 4.41 7.56
C PHE A 32 8.58 5.84 7.26
N HIS A 33 9.28 6.83 7.80
CA HIS A 33 9.10 8.19 7.32
C HIS A 33 9.59 8.29 5.86
N TYR A 34 8.99 9.15 5.04
CA TYR A 34 9.32 9.23 3.62
C TYR A 34 10.79 9.55 3.35
N THR A 35 11.48 10.22 4.28
CA THR A 35 12.92 10.50 4.18
C THR A 35 13.78 9.24 4.30
N ASP A 36 13.26 8.19 4.94
CA ASP A 36 13.93 6.90 5.12
C ASP A 36 13.59 5.93 3.98
N PHE A 37 13.27 6.45 2.80
CA PHE A 37 12.88 5.66 1.64
C PHE A 37 13.86 4.53 1.35
N GLN A 38 15.18 4.77 1.49
CA GLN A 38 16.21 3.78 1.25
C GLN A 38 16.04 2.54 2.14
N ALA A 39 15.83 2.74 3.45
CA ALA A 39 15.58 1.64 4.38
C ALA A 39 14.30 0.88 4.02
N GLY A 40 13.25 1.60 3.60
CA GLY A 40 12.01 1.00 3.12
C GLY A 40 12.22 0.09 1.90
N PHE A 41 13.02 0.52 0.92
CA PHE A 41 13.34 -0.28 -0.27
C PHE A 41 14.24 -1.47 0.06
N ASP A 42 15.21 -1.32 0.97
CA ASP A 42 16.10 -2.40 1.38
C ASP A 42 15.32 -3.53 2.06
N VAL A 43 14.34 -3.19 2.91
CA VAL A 43 13.43 -4.14 3.56
C VAL A 43 12.45 -4.80 2.57
N MET A 44 12.01 -4.08 1.53
CA MET A 44 11.26 -4.72 0.43
C MET A 44 12.12 -5.73 -0.33
N ARG A 45 13.39 -5.39 -0.56
CA ARG A 45 14.32 -6.26 -1.31
C ARG A 45 14.79 -7.46 -0.50
N SER A 46 14.82 -7.38 0.83
CA SER A 46 15.24 -8.49 1.70
C SER A 46 14.29 -9.70 1.65
N GLY A 47 13.07 -9.52 1.16
CA GLY A 47 12.02 -10.54 1.17
C GLY A 47 11.38 -10.77 2.56
N GLN A 48 11.81 -10.02 3.58
CA GLN A 48 11.26 -10.10 4.94
C GLN A 48 10.16 -9.05 5.18
N SER A 49 9.40 -8.69 4.15
CA SER A 49 8.29 -7.75 4.24
C SER A 49 7.12 -8.16 3.36
N GLY A 50 5.91 -7.79 3.78
CA GLY A 50 4.68 -8.01 3.01
C GLY A 50 4.28 -6.75 2.24
N LYS A 51 4.06 -5.66 2.98
CA LYS A 51 3.86 -4.31 2.44
C LYS A 51 4.62 -3.31 3.30
N VAL A 52 5.31 -2.40 2.64
CA VAL A 52 6.00 -1.25 3.25
C VAL A 52 5.25 0.02 2.88
N ILE A 53 5.01 0.89 3.86
CA ILE A 53 4.45 2.23 3.67
C ILE A 53 5.54 3.25 4.01
N LEU A 54 5.73 4.20 3.11
CA LEU A 54 6.43 5.44 3.41
C LEU A 54 5.36 6.45 3.84
N ASP A 55 5.54 7.07 5.00
CA ASP A 55 4.59 7.99 5.61
C ASP A 55 5.07 9.43 5.45
N TRP A 56 4.13 10.33 5.15
CA TRP A 56 4.36 11.76 4.95
C TRP A 56 3.83 12.61 6.11
N GLU A 57 3.16 11.98 7.08
CA GLU A 57 2.79 12.67 8.31
C GLU A 57 4.07 13.14 9.02
N GLU A 58 4.14 14.43 9.33
CA GLU A 58 5.20 14.97 10.17
C GLU A 58 5.05 14.34 11.56
N GLN A 59 6.14 13.78 12.08
CA GLN A 59 6.20 13.33 13.47
C GLN A 59 6.20 14.59 14.36
N VAL A 60 5.01 15.04 14.75
CA VAL A 60 4.82 16.10 15.75
C VAL A 60 5.17 15.56 17.14
#